data_AF-A0AAU9R6Q4-F1
#
_entry.id   AF-A0AAU9R6Q4-F1
#
_cell.length_a   1.000
_cell.length_b   1.000
_cell.length_c   1.000
_cell.angle_alpha   90.00
_cell.angle_beta   90.00
_cell.angle_gamma   90.00
#
_symmetry.space_group_name_H-M   'P 1'
#
loop_
_entity.id
_entity.type
_entity.pdbx_description
1 polymer ?
#
loop_
_entity_poly.entity_id
_entity_poly.type
_entity_poly.pdbx_seq_one_letter_code
_entity_poly.pdbx_strand_id
1 'polypeptide(L)'
;MAENANFSSRLLIDEKRNKVVLAEACQDFVDVLYGLLTFPIRTIARLLEKHQKLPQVLGRYKNLNASVKDMVADDFQTEACKVC
;
A
#
# COMPACT_ATOMS: atom_id res chain seq x y z
N MET A 1 -8.90 -5.36 -24.82
CA MET A 1 -8.87 -6.71 -24.22
C MET A 1 -7.85 -6.63 -23.10
N ALA A 2 -8.25 -6.75 -21.84
CA ALA A 2 -7.31 -6.63 -20.71
C ALA A 2 -6.53 -7.95 -20.60
N GLU A 3 -5.22 -7.88 -20.76
CA GLU A 3 -4.33 -9.01 -20.54
C GLU A 3 -4.21 -9.23 -19.03
N ASN A 4 -4.49 -10.45 -18.57
CA ASN A 4 -4.42 -10.78 -17.15
C ASN A 4 -2.96 -11.02 -16.79
N ALA A 5 -2.28 -9.99 -16.28
CA ALA A 5 -0.92 -10.12 -15.77
C ALA A 5 -0.92 -10.99 -14.50
N ASN A 6 -0.45 -12.24 -14.61
CA ASN A 6 -0.22 -13.11 -13.47
C ASN A 6 1.19 -12.86 -12.92
N PHE A 7 1.27 -12.27 -11.74
CA PHE A 7 2.51 -12.09 -11.00
C PHE A 7 2.72 -13.29 -10.07
N SER A 8 3.86 -13.98 -10.18
CA SER A 8 4.29 -14.97 -9.21
C SER A 8 5.26 -14.32 -8.21
N SER A 9 5.07 -14.60 -6.92
CA SER A 9 5.99 -14.21 -5.86
C SER A 9 6.27 -15.41 -4.96
N ARG A 10 7.46 -15.45 -4.37
CA ARG A 10 7.82 -16.44 -3.35
C ARG A 10 7.68 -15.80 -2.00
N LEU A 11 6.85 -16.40 -1.15
CA LEU A 11 6.60 -15.91 0.19
C LEU A 11 7.27 -16.83 1.20
N LEU A 12 8.00 -16.24 2.15
CA LEU A 12 8.41 -16.91 3.37
C LEU A 12 7.40 -16.55 4.45
N ILE A 13 6.76 -17.56 5.04
CA ILE A 13 5.68 -17.40 6.02
C ILE A 13 6.16 -17.96 7.35
N ASP A 14 6.05 -17.15 8.41
CA ASP A 14 6.09 -17.66 9.78
C ASP A 14 4.73 -18.28 10.08
N GLU A 15 4.64 -19.61 9.96
CA GLU A 15 3.40 -20.36 10.18
C GLU A 15 2.86 -20.23 11.61
N LYS A 16 3.73 -20.02 12.60
CA LYS A 16 3.29 -19.89 14.00
C LYS A 16 2.56 -18.58 14.25
N ARG A 17 3.02 -17.51 13.59
CA ARG A 17 2.40 -16.17 13.68
C ARG A 17 1.39 -15.91 12.58
N ASN A 18 1.31 -16.80 11.58
CA ASN A 18 0.56 -16.63 10.34
C ASN A 18 0.86 -15.29 9.65
N LYS A 19 2.16 -14.94 9.57
CA LYS A 19 2.63 -13.67 8.97
C LYS A 19 3.65 -13.94 7.87
N VAL A 20 3.57 -13.18 6.78
CA VAL A 20 4.61 -13.16 5.74
C VAL A 20 5.80 -12.36 6.29
N VAL A 21 6.98 -12.98 6.31
CA VAL A 21 8.22 -12.36 6.80
C VAL A 21 9.14 -11.91 5.67
N LEU A 22 9.02 -12.51 4.48
CA LEU A 22 9.74 -12.12 3.28
C LEU A 22 8.88 -12.41 2.05
N ALA A 23 8.92 -11.51 1.07
CA ALA A 23 8.32 -11.72 -0.24
C ALA A 23 9.35 -11.40 -1.31
N GLU A 24 9.78 -12.42 -2.06
CA GLU A 24 10.60 -12.26 -3.25
C GLU A 24 9.67 -12.12 -4.46
N ALA A 25 9.82 -11.03 -5.21
CA ALA A 25 8.99 -10.71 -6.37
C ALA A 25 9.86 -10.17 -7.50
N CYS A 26 9.32 -10.20 -8.73
CA CYS A 26 9.97 -9.60 -9.89
C CYS A 26 10.20 -8.10 -9.69
N GLN A 27 11.27 -7.58 -10.30
CA GLN A 27 11.66 -6.17 -10.16
C GLN A 27 10.52 -5.21 -10.53
N ASP A 28 9.80 -5.46 -11.63
CA ASP A 28 8.69 -4.61 -12.06
C ASP A 28 7.59 -4.48 -11.00
N PHE A 29 7.34 -5.56 -10.23
CA PHE A 29 6.37 -5.54 -9.14
C PHE A 29 6.88 -4.69 -7.97
N VAL A 30 8.16 -4.84 -7.62
CA VAL A 30 8.80 -4.06 -6.56
C VAL A 30 8.85 -2.58 -6.92
N ASP A 31 9.14 -2.24 -8.17
CA ASP A 31 9.20 -0.85 -8.66
C ASP A 31 7.82 -0.18 -8.62
N VAL A 32 6.75 -0.89 -8.99
CA VAL A 32 5.37 -0.40 -8.86
C VAL A 32 5.00 -0.21 -7.39
N LEU A 33 5.30 -1.18 -6.53
CA LEU A 33 5.02 -1.09 -5.10
C LEU A 33 5.81 0.06 -4.46
N TYR A 34 7.09 0.21 -4.80
CA TYR A 34 7.94 1.29 -4.32
C TYR A 34 7.43 2.65 -4.82
N GLY A 35 7.02 2.73 -6.08
CA GLY A 35 6.36 3.92 -6.63
C GLY A 35 5.10 4.29 -5.86
N LEU A 36 4.26 3.32 -5.48
CA LEU A 36 3.08 3.53 -4.65
C LEU A 36 3.45 4.01 -3.24
N LEU A 37 4.43 3.38 -2.59
CA LEU A 37 4.86 3.71 -1.22
C LEU A 37 5.62 5.05 -1.13
N THR A 38 6.36 5.39 -2.18
CA THR A 38 7.10 6.66 -2.28
C THR A 38 6.16 7.81 -2.64
N PHE A 39 5.06 7.52 -3.34
CA PHE A 39 4.03 8.51 -3.57
C PHE A 39 3.44 8.94 -2.23
N PRO A 40 3.30 10.24 -1.94
CA PRO A 40 2.58 10.69 -0.75
C PRO A 40 1.10 10.39 -0.92
N ILE A 41 0.73 9.12 -0.72
CA ILE A 41 -0.59 8.54 -0.81
C ILE A 41 -1.56 9.46 -0.05
N ARG A 42 -1.23 9.76 1.20
CA ARG A 42 -2.06 10.65 2.03
C ARG A 42 -2.34 12.02 1.38
N THR A 43 -1.40 12.56 0.63
CA THR A 43 -1.56 13.84 -0.07
C THR A 43 -2.51 13.71 -1.26
N ILE A 44 -2.38 12.68 -2.11
CA ILE A 44 -3.36 12.43 -3.18
C ILE A 44 -4.75 12.22 -2.57
N ALA A 45 -4.86 11.42 -1.50
CA ALA A 45 -6.12 11.16 -0.80
C ALA A 45 -6.88 12.45 -0.52
N ARG A 46 -6.18 13.39 0.14
CA ARG A 46 -6.73 14.68 0.57
C ARG A 46 -7.07 15.56 -0.62
N LEU A 47 -6.29 15.50 -1.70
CA LEU A 47 -6.59 16.22 -2.93
C LEU A 47 -7.83 15.65 -3.64
N LEU A 48 -7.96 14.33 -3.72
CA LEU A 48 -9.11 13.66 -4.32
C LEU A 48 -10.39 13.88 -3.51
N GLU A 49 -10.31 13.88 -2.18
CA GLU A 49 -11.42 14.25 -1.28
C GLU A 49 -11.85 15.69 -1.51
N LYS A 50 -10.89 16.62 -1.61
CA LYS A 50 -11.17 18.05 -1.86
C LYS A 50 -11.80 18.31 -3.22
N HIS A 51 -11.42 17.54 -4.25
CA HIS A 51 -11.87 17.78 -5.62
C HIS A 51 -13.08 16.93 -6.04
N GLN A 52 -13.54 15.96 -5.23
CA GLN A 52 -14.65 15.05 -5.55
C GLN A 52 -14.59 14.40 -6.96
N LYS A 53 -13.40 14.25 -7.53
CA LYS A 53 -13.26 13.86 -8.95
C LYS A 53 -13.41 12.35 -9.20
N LEU A 54 -13.33 11.49 -8.17
CA LEU A 54 -13.34 10.02 -8.34
C LEU A 54 -13.99 9.29 -7.15
N PRO A 55 -15.33 9.13 -7.11
CA PRO A 55 -16.06 8.51 -5.99
C PRO A 55 -15.60 7.08 -5.68
N GLN A 56 -15.25 6.31 -6.73
CA GLN A 56 -14.86 4.90 -6.63
C GLN A 56 -13.45 4.71 -6.04
N VAL A 57 -12.52 5.58 -6.43
CA VAL A 57 -11.15 5.60 -5.88
C VAL A 57 -11.19 6.05 -4.43
N LEU A 58 -12.06 7.01 -4.10
CA LEU A 58 -12.26 7.50 -2.72
C LEU A 58 -12.70 6.39 -1.76
N GLY A 59 -13.57 5.48 -2.20
CA GLY A 59 -14.03 4.35 -1.38
C GLY A 59 -12.91 3.41 -0.96
N ARG A 60 -12.04 3.00 -1.91
CA ARG A 60 -10.86 2.18 -1.59
C ARG A 60 -9.82 2.96 -0.79
N TYR A 61 -9.70 4.26 -1.06
CA TYR A 61 -8.78 5.13 -0.34
C TYR A 61 -9.12 5.27 1.14
N LYS A 62 -10.40 5.40 1.46
CA LYS A 62 -10.86 5.50 2.85
C LYS A 62 -10.44 4.28 3.66
N ASN A 63 -10.55 3.09 3.08
CA ASN A 63 -10.14 1.84 3.72
C ASN A 63 -8.63 1.78 3.93
N LEU A 64 -7.84 2.16 2.92
CA LEU A 64 -6.38 2.24 3.04
C LEU A 64 -5.96 3.26 4.11
N ASN A 65 -6.54 4.45 4.09
CA ASN A 65 -6.23 5.52 5.04
C ASN A 65 -6.64 5.15 6.47
N ALA A 66 -7.75 4.43 6.67
CA ALA A 66 -8.13 3.89 7.97
C ALA A 66 -7.13 2.84 8.45
N SER A 67 -6.75 1.88 7.58
CA SER A 67 -5.75 0.87 7.90
C SER A 67 -4.38 1.46 8.26
N VAL A 68 -3.93 2.51 7.56
CA VAL A 68 -2.67 3.20 7.86
C VAL A 68 -2.74 3.96 9.18
N LYS A 69 -3.90 4.52 9.52
CA LYS A 69 -4.09 5.18 10.84
C LYS A 69 -4.11 4.18 11.99
N ASP A 70 -4.64 2.98 11.75
CA ASP A 70 -4.73 1.90 12.73
C ASP A 70 -3.39 1.16 12.89
N MET A 71 -2.42 1.36 11.99
CA MET A 71 -1.04 0.88 12.16
C MET A 71 -0.34 1.63 13.31
N VAL A 72 0.35 0.87 14.17
CA VAL A 72 1.02 1.41 15.36
C VAL A 72 2.26 2.18 14.90
N ALA A 73 2.64 3.24 15.62
CA ALA A 73 3.83 4.01 15.29
C ALA A 73 5.11 3.15 15.22
N ASP A 74 5.18 2.12 16.07
CA ASP A 74 6.26 1.14 16.14
C ASP A 74 6.39 0.27 14.87
N ASP A 75 5.37 0.24 14.00
CA ASP A 75 5.43 -0.46 12.71
C ASP A 75 6.20 0.36 11.65
N PHE A 76 6.51 1.63 11.92
CA PHE A 76 7.22 2.54 11.02
C PHE A 76 8.61 2.89 11.56
N GLN A 77 9.62 2.94 10.67
CA GLN A 77 10.98 3.34 11.06
C GLN A 77 11.05 4.77 11.61
N THR A 78 10.13 5.65 11.21
CA THR A 78 10.05 7.03 11.69
C THR A 78 8.60 7.50 11.74
N GLU A 79 8.30 8.43 12.65
CA GLU A 79 6.99 9.11 12.69
C GLU A 79 6.64 9.79 11.35
N ALA A 80 7.64 10.25 10.61
CA ALA A 80 7.44 10.83 9.29
C ALA A 80 6.78 9.85 8.31
N CYS A 81 7.15 8.56 8.37
CA CYS A 81 6.57 7.50 7.53
C CYS A 81 5.08 7.24 7.84
N LYS A 82 4.58 7.65 9.01
CA LYS A 82 3.15 7.55 9.36
C LYS A 82 2.30 8.66 8.73
N VAL A 83 2.93 9.76 8.31
CA VAL A 83 2.25 10.99 7.85
C VAL A 83 2.47 11.33 6.37
N CYS A 84 3.36 10.61 5.67
CA CYS A 84 3.57 10.66 4.22
C CYS A 84 2.33 10.19 3.43
#